data_AF-A0A5N5MIV5-F1
#
_entry.id   AF-A0A5N5MIV5-F1
#
_cell.length_a   1.000
_cell.length_b   1.000
_cell.length_c   1.000
_cell.angle_alpha   90.00
_cell.angle_beta   90.00
_cell.angle_gamma   90.00
#
_symmetry.space_group_name_H-M   'P 1'
#
loop_
_entity.id
_entity.type
_entity.pdbx_description
1 polymer ?
#
loop_
_entity_poly.entity_id
_entity_poly.type
_entity_poly.pdbx_seq_one_letter_code
_entity_poly.pdbx_strand_id
1 'polypeptide(L)'
;MATTIPSIACLGVIGRNNNPLHITIFPSFDPKTNTASTPVRTPLQFSLLLSSSLDVFDLCLRTTAGTSVSGDLGLLHAVDERLAVYGFETNTATRFVVVVDMRGRRADARVTSGKAGAAATAVVGLREGEMKPVFKAMQAAYVKLLQNPFYDPDEHSPPTGVGGKRITSRMFAEDMRRIGETWIPGVTSL
;
A
#
# COMPACT_ATOMS: atom_id res chain seq x y z
N MET A 1 -12.94 8.88 -24.48
CA MET A 1 -12.70 9.14 -23.04
C MET A 1 -11.36 8.53 -22.68
N ALA A 2 -10.41 9.29 -22.14
CA ALA A 2 -9.12 8.74 -21.73
C ALA A 2 -9.32 7.85 -20.51
N THR A 3 -9.06 6.56 -20.63
CA THR A 3 -9.13 5.61 -19.51
C THR A 3 -7.91 5.82 -18.61
N THR A 4 -8.13 6.36 -17.42
CA THR A 4 -7.13 6.46 -16.37
C THR A 4 -7.08 5.15 -15.59
N ILE A 5 -5.87 4.64 -15.35
CA ILE A 5 -5.61 3.45 -14.55
C ILE A 5 -5.15 3.92 -13.18
N PRO A 6 -5.85 3.55 -12.08
CA PRO A 6 -5.39 3.89 -10.74
C PRO A 6 -4.01 3.29 -10.48
N SER A 7 -3.17 4.03 -9.76
CA SER A 7 -1.79 3.65 -9.45
C SER A 7 -1.51 3.81 -7.97
N ILE A 8 -0.56 3.03 -7.44
CA ILE A 8 -0.14 3.16 -6.05
C ILE A 8 0.67 4.45 -5.88
N ALA A 9 0.29 5.27 -4.90
CA ALA A 9 0.97 6.50 -4.53
C ALA A 9 1.95 6.30 -3.37
N CYS A 10 1.61 5.43 -2.41
CA CYS A 10 2.47 5.16 -1.25
C CYS A 10 2.23 3.74 -0.72
N LEU A 11 3.31 3.06 -0.33
CA LEU A 11 3.28 1.81 0.42
C LEU A 11 3.88 2.07 1.80
N GLY A 12 3.12 1.73 2.84
CA GLY A 12 3.52 1.86 4.23
C GLY A 12 3.56 0.50 4.93
N VAL A 13 4.61 0.26 5.71
CA VAL A 13 4.70 -0.84 6.65
C VAL A 13 4.83 -0.26 8.04
N ILE A 14 3.91 -0.62 8.93
CA ILE A 14 3.85 -0.14 10.30
C ILE A 14 4.01 -1.34 11.24
N GLY A 15 4.91 -1.19 12.20
CA GLY A 15 5.19 -2.22 13.20
C GLY A 15 4.06 -2.37 14.21
N ARG A 16 4.17 -3.42 15.04
CA ARG A 16 3.21 -3.71 16.12
C ARG A 16 3.07 -2.55 17.11
N ASN A 17 4.14 -1.80 17.32
CA ASN A 17 4.18 -0.69 18.28
C ASN A 17 3.85 0.65 17.62
N ASN A 18 3.04 0.64 16.55
CA ASN A 18 2.61 1.84 15.82
C ASN A 18 3.75 2.70 15.25
N ASN A 19 4.93 2.09 15.07
CA ASN A 19 6.10 2.77 14.53
C ASN A 19 6.21 2.53 13.01
N PRO A 20 6.48 3.58 12.20
CA PRO A 20 6.63 3.42 10.76
C PRO A 20 7.94 2.69 10.44
N LEU A 21 7.85 1.43 9.99
CA LEU A 21 8.99 0.60 9.63
C LEU A 21 9.54 0.98 8.25
N HIS A 22 8.65 1.14 7.27
CA HIS A 22 9.03 1.48 5.90
C HIS A 22 7.95 2.31 5.22
N ILE A 23 8.38 3.26 4.38
CA ILE A 23 7.49 4.10 3.57
C ILE A 23 8.14 4.22 2.20
N THR A 24 7.48 3.68 1.18
CA THR A 24 7.87 3.83 -0.23
C THR A 24 6.88 4.78 -0.90
N ILE A 25 7.36 5.90 -1.41
CA ILE A 25 6.52 6.90 -2.08
C ILE A 25 6.78 6.78 -3.57
N PHE A 26 5.69 6.76 -4.34
CA PHE A 26 5.73 6.72 -5.80
C PHE A 26 5.40 8.10 -6.37
N PRO A 27 6.06 8.49 -7.47
CA PRO A 27 5.72 9.73 -8.15
C PRO A 27 4.31 9.63 -8.75
N SER A 28 3.58 10.74 -8.75
CA SER A 28 2.28 10.81 -9.43
C SER A 28 2.47 11.06 -10.91
N PHE A 29 1.54 10.58 -11.73
CA PHE A 29 1.49 10.88 -13.15
C PHE A 29 0.55 12.06 -13.38
N ASP A 30 1.05 13.14 -13.99
CA ASP A 30 0.16 14.22 -14.42
C ASP A 30 -0.70 13.70 -15.60
N PRO A 31 -2.04 13.71 -15.48
CA PRO A 31 -2.91 13.28 -16.56
C PRO A 31 -2.74 14.11 -17.83
N LYS A 32 -2.20 15.34 -17.79
CA LYS A 32 -2.07 16.18 -18.99
C LYS A 32 -0.82 15.84 -19.82
N THR A 33 0.31 15.59 -19.17
CA THR A 33 1.61 15.38 -19.83
C THR A 33 2.11 13.94 -19.76
N ASN A 34 1.47 13.06 -18.97
CA ASN A 34 1.91 11.68 -18.70
C ASN A 34 3.36 11.57 -18.19
N THR A 35 3.90 12.66 -17.64
CA THR A 35 5.24 12.72 -17.07
C THR A 35 5.15 12.55 -15.56
N ALA A 36 6.03 11.70 -15.01
CA ALA A 36 6.22 11.58 -13.56
C ALA A 36 7.07 12.77 -13.09
N SER A 37 6.44 13.84 -12.60
CA SER A 37 7.17 15.07 -12.24
C SER A 37 7.27 15.30 -10.73
N THR A 38 6.25 14.97 -9.95
CA THR A 38 6.26 15.15 -8.49
C THR A 38 5.34 14.15 -7.77
N PRO A 39 5.64 13.73 -6.54
CA PRO A 39 4.70 12.97 -5.71
C PRO A 39 3.45 13.82 -5.41
N VAL A 40 2.27 13.19 -5.32
CA VAL A 40 0.98 13.88 -5.05
C VAL A 40 1.05 14.75 -3.79
N ARG A 41 1.80 14.27 -2.80
CA ARG A 41 1.96 14.88 -1.48
C ARG A 41 3.41 14.83 -1.04
N THR A 42 3.75 15.67 -0.07
CA THR A 42 5.09 15.65 0.53
C THR A 42 5.28 14.39 1.38
N PRO A 43 6.53 13.94 1.60
CA PRO A 43 6.79 12.77 2.45
C PRO A 43 6.20 12.89 3.86
N LEU A 44 6.22 14.11 4.43
CA LEU A 44 5.63 14.38 5.74
C LEU A 44 4.10 14.22 5.74
N GLN A 45 3.43 14.69 4.69
CA GLN A 45 1.98 14.51 4.54
C GLN A 45 1.59 13.04 4.41
N PHE A 46 2.39 12.23 3.70
CA PHE A 46 2.17 10.78 3.66
C PHE A 46 2.41 10.12 5.02
N SER A 47 3.44 10.53 5.77
CA SER A 47 3.66 10.04 7.13
C SER A 47 2.48 10.36 8.04
N LEU A 48 1.94 11.59 7.96
CA LEU A 48 0.77 11.99 8.74
C LEU A 48 -0.46 11.17 8.37
N LEU A 49 -0.69 10.92 7.08
CA LEU A 49 -1.78 10.08 6.58
C LEU A 49 -1.67 8.65 7.10
N LEU A 50 -0.46 8.06 7.05
CA LEU A 50 -0.21 6.73 7.60
C LEU A 50 -0.46 6.67 9.11
N SER A 51 -0.01 7.67 9.86
CA SER A 51 -0.27 7.76 11.30
C SER A 51 -1.76 7.92 11.61
N SER A 52 -2.48 8.76 10.86
CA SER A 52 -3.93 8.94 11.02
C SER A 52 -4.72 7.68 10.67
N SER A 53 -4.22 6.83 9.77
CA SER A 53 -4.88 5.57 9.44
C SER A 53 -4.93 4.59 10.61
N LEU A 54 -4.00 4.70 11.58
CA LEU A 54 -3.91 3.81 12.73
C LEU A 54 -5.13 3.88 13.65
N ASP A 55 -5.74 5.05 13.78
CA ASP A 55 -6.96 5.20 14.57
C ASP A 55 -8.12 4.40 13.95
N VAL A 56 -8.15 4.33 12.61
CA VAL A 56 -9.14 3.53 11.87
C VAL A 56 -8.84 2.03 12.01
N PHE A 57 -7.56 1.63 11.98
CA PHE A 57 -7.17 0.25 12.29
C PHE A 57 -7.68 -0.16 13.66
N ASP A 58 -7.41 0.63 14.69
CA ASP A 58 -7.81 0.34 16.07
C ASP A 58 -9.34 0.28 16.22
N LEU A 59 -10.09 1.14 15.52
CA LEU A 59 -11.54 1.13 15.51
C LEU A 59 -12.10 -0.12 14.82
N CYS A 60 -11.51 -0.51 13.70
CA CYS A 60 -11.96 -1.67 12.92
C CYS A 60 -11.61 -2.98 13.63
N LEU A 61 -10.43 -3.08 14.26
CA LEU A 61 -10.04 -4.17 15.16
C LEU A 61 -11.06 -4.40 16.27
N ARG A 62 -11.50 -3.33 16.95
CA ARG A 62 -12.51 -3.41 18.03
C ARG A 62 -13.88 -3.88 17.52
N THR A 63 -14.23 -3.47 16.31
CA THR A 63 -15.53 -3.78 15.69
C THR A 63 -15.56 -5.20 15.11
N THR A 64 -14.41 -5.71 14.65
CA THR A 64 -14.29 -6.97 13.89
C THR A 64 -13.68 -8.11 14.72
N ALA A 65 -13.50 -7.90 16.03
CA ALA A 65 -12.83 -8.81 16.98
C ALA A 65 -13.44 -10.23 17.11
N GLY A 66 -14.49 -10.57 16.36
CA GLY A 66 -15.13 -11.88 16.36
C GLY A 66 -14.86 -12.78 15.15
N THR A 67 -14.23 -12.30 14.06
CA THR A 67 -14.30 -13.03 12.77
C THR A 67 -12.98 -13.40 12.09
N SER A 68 -11.82 -12.85 12.47
CA SER A 68 -10.51 -13.36 12.01
C SER A 68 -9.34 -12.62 12.65
N VAL A 69 -8.29 -13.35 13.06
CA VAL A 69 -7.09 -12.83 13.74
C VAL A 69 -6.09 -12.15 12.77
N SER A 70 -6.30 -12.29 11.46
CA SER A 70 -5.64 -11.53 10.40
C SER A 70 -6.68 -11.16 9.37
N GLY A 71 -6.88 -9.86 9.17
CA GLY A 71 -7.98 -9.32 8.40
C GLY A 71 -7.48 -8.43 7.27
N ASP A 72 -7.96 -8.70 6.07
CA ASP A 72 -8.10 -7.66 5.05
C ASP A 72 -9.15 -6.69 5.58
N LEU A 73 -8.71 -5.50 5.97
CA LEU A 73 -9.62 -4.45 6.47
C LEU A 73 -10.21 -3.65 5.31
N GLY A 74 -9.70 -3.89 4.09
CA GLY A 74 -10.18 -3.23 2.90
C GLY A 74 -9.88 -1.75 2.88
N LEU A 75 -10.85 -0.97 2.39
CA LEU A 75 -10.77 0.48 2.33
C LEU A 75 -10.92 1.07 3.74
N LEU A 76 -9.85 1.63 4.29
CA LEU A 76 -9.87 2.27 5.60
C LEU A 76 -10.59 3.62 5.53
N HIS A 77 -10.14 4.50 4.64
CA HIS A 77 -10.76 5.80 4.43
C HIS A 77 -10.36 6.39 3.07
N ALA A 78 -11.29 7.09 2.44
CA ALA A 78 -11.02 7.94 1.28
C ALA A 78 -10.56 9.31 1.80
N VAL A 79 -9.28 9.62 1.63
CA VAL A 79 -8.66 10.82 2.19
C VAL A 79 -9.07 12.07 1.41
N ASP A 80 -9.22 11.92 0.10
CA ASP A 80 -9.56 12.97 -0.84
C ASP A 80 -10.21 12.31 -2.07
N GLU A 81 -10.72 13.09 -3.02
CA GLU A 81 -11.28 12.54 -4.28
C GLU A 81 -10.25 11.72 -5.09
N ARG A 82 -8.97 11.92 -4.79
CA ARG A 82 -7.84 11.27 -5.49
C ARG A 82 -7.25 10.09 -4.74
N LEU A 83 -7.23 10.12 -3.41
CA LEU A 83 -6.45 9.17 -2.61
C LEU A 83 -7.36 8.27 -1.78
N ALA A 84 -7.24 6.96 -2.01
CA ALA A 84 -7.89 5.92 -1.24
C ALA A 84 -6.84 5.14 -0.42
N VAL A 85 -7.13 4.90 0.86
CA VAL A 85 -6.21 4.20 1.76
C VAL A 85 -6.78 2.83 2.07
N TYR A 86 -5.99 1.80 1.77
CA TYR A 86 -6.32 0.41 2.06
C TYR A 86 -5.41 -0.14 3.15
N GLY A 87 -5.96 -1.01 3.99
CA GLY A 87 -5.27 -1.57 5.14
C GLY A 87 -5.35 -3.08 5.21
N PHE A 88 -4.25 -3.69 5.62
CA PHE A 88 -4.19 -5.11 5.93
C PHE A 88 -3.42 -5.33 7.22
N GLU A 89 -3.96 -6.15 8.12
CA GLU A 89 -3.27 -6.51 9.36
C GLU A 89 -2.95 -7.99 9.41
N THR A 90 -1.69 -8.28 9.70
CA THR A 90 -1.17 -9.63 9.86
C THR A 90 -1.40 -10.14 11.28
N ASN A 91 -1.34 -11.47 11.47
CA ASN A 91 -1.39 -12.09 12.81
C ASN A 91 -0.29 -11.59 13.75
N THR A 92 0.82 -11.06 13.23
CA THR A 92 1.91 -10.47 14.03
C THR A 92 1.61 -9.03 14.47
N ALA A 93 0.41 -8.51 14.17
CA ALA A 93 0.02 -7.10 14.35
C ALA A 93 0.93 -6.14 13.57
N THR A 94 1.57 -6.61 12.49
CA THR A 94 2.21 -5.74 11.50
C THR A 94 1.13 -5.26 10.53
N ARG A 95 1.04 -3.95 10.34
CA ARG A 95 0.00 -3.28 9.57
C ARG A 95 0.60 -2.84 8.23
N PHE A 96 0.02 -3.30 7.13
CA PHE A 96 0.36 -2.88 5.78
C PHE A 96 -0.67 -1.86 5.31
N VAL A 97 -0.19 -0.75 4.78
CA VAL A 97 -1.04 0.34 4.29
C VAL A 97 -0.68 0.63 2.85
N VAL A 98 -1.67 0.65 1.98
CA VAL A 98 -1.52 0.96 0.55
C VAL A 98 -2.35 2.18 0.24
N VAL A 99 -1.71 3.24 -0.22
CA VAL A 99 -2.37 4.46 -0.69
C VAL A 99 -2.42 4.44 -2.20
N VAL A 100 -3.63 4.53 -2.75
CA VAL A 100 -3.91 4.45 -4.19
C VAL A 100 -4.37 5.81 -4.70
N ASP A 101 -3.76 6.27 -5.77
CA ASP A 101 -4.21 7.41 -6.56
C ASP A 101 -5.20 6.93 -7.62
N MET A 102 -6.48 7.29 -7.45
CA MET A 102 -7.58 6.94 -8.34
C MET A 102 -7.47 7.61 -9.72
N ARG A 103 -6.71 8.71 -9.85
CA ARG A 103 -6.48 9.36 -11.16
C ARG A 103 -5.35 8.73 -11.95
N GLY A 104 -4.41 8.11 -11.25
CA GLY A 104 -3.24 7.38 -11.73
C GLY A 104 -2.71 7.71 -13.13
N ARG A 105 -2.29 6.68 -13.86
CA ARG A 105 -1.62 6.83 -15.17
C ARG A 105 -2.62 6.69 -16.32
N ARG A 106 -2.38 7.36 -17.44
CA ARG A 106 -3.20 7.11 -18.65
C ARG A 106 -2.89 5.71 -19.20
N ALA A 107 -3.94 4.94 -19.51
CA ALA A 107 -3.77 3.69 -20.24
C ALA A 107 -3.32 4.02 -21.67
N ASP A 108 -2.12 3.58 -22.05
CA ASP A 108 -1.76 3.54 -23.46
C ASP A 108 -2.56 2.40 -24.12
N ALA A 109 -3.21 2.69 -25.25
CA ALA A 109 -4.21 1.82 -25.88
C ALA A 109 -3.69 0.45 -26.35
N ARG A 110 -2.38 0.17 -26.19
CA ARG A 110 -1.75 -1.12 -26.50
C ARG A 110 -1.88 -2.15 -25.38
N VAL A 111 -2.01 -1.75 -24.12
CA VAL A 111 -2.11 -2.68 -22.96
C VAL A 111 -3.54 -3.22 -22.77
N THR A 112 -4.53 -2.59 -23.40
CA THR A 112 -5.95 -2.92 -23.25
C THR A 112 -6.46 -4.00 -24.22
N SER A 113 -5.65 -4.47 -25.17
CA SER A 113 -6.06 -5.41 -26.22
C SER A 113 -6.41 -6.82 -25.73
N GLY A 114 -6.07 -7.20 -24.48
CA GLY A 114 -6.38 -8.52 -23.91
C GLY A 114 -7.28 -8.54 -22.67
N LYS A 115 -7.59 -7.39 -22.06
CA LYS A 115 -8.31 -7.32 -20.77
C LYS A 115 -9.28 -6.12 -20.67
N ALA A 116 -9.85 -5.72 -21.80
CA ALA A 116 -10.73 -4.54 -21.93
C ALA A 116 -11.96 -4.54 -21.01
N GLY A 117 -12.36 -5.70 -20.47
CA GLY A 117 -13.51 -5.79 -19.55
C GLY A 117 -13.28 -5.24 -18.14
N ALA A 118 -12.05 -5.29 -17.61
CA ALA A 118 -11.76 -4.90 -16.21
C ALA A 118 -11.35 -3.42 -16.07
N ALA A 119 -10.62 -2.87 -17.06
CA ALA A 119 -10.20 -1.48 -17.04
C ALA A 119 -11.37 -0.51 -17.30
N ALA A 120 -12.42 -0.94 -18.03
CA ALA A 120 -13.62 -0.14 -18.26
C ALA A 120 -14.52 -0.03 -17.01
N THR A 121 -14.41 -0.96 -16.06
CA THR A 121 -15.14 -0.92 -14.79
C THR A 121 -14.43 -0.11 -13.70
N ALA A 122 -13.18 0.33 -13.93
CA ALA A 122 -12.45 1.20 -13.01
C ALA A 122 -13.07 2.60 -12.84
N VAL A 123 -14.06 2.95 -13.68
CA VAL A 123 -14.89 4.15 -13.49
C VAL A 123 -15.82 4.02 -12.27
N VAL A 124 -16.07 2.79 -11.79
CA VAL A 124 -16.92 2.49 -10.64
C VAL A 124 -16.10 1.79 -9.56
N GLY A 125 -15.20 2.54 -8.92
CA GLY A 125 -14.55 2.15 -7.67
C GLY A 125 -13.61 0.93 -7.78
N LEU A 126 -12.37 1.10 -7.33
CA LEU A 126 -11.47 -0.03 -7.17
C LEU A 126 -12.07 -1.05 -6.18
N ARG A 127 -12.25 -2.30 -6.62
CA ARG A 127 -12.79 -3.36 -5.77
C ARG A 127 -11.75 -3.77 -4.73
N GLU A 128 -12.21 -4.00 -3.50
CA GLU A 128 -11.38 -4.43 -2.36
C GLU A 128 -10.49 -5.66 -2.68
N GLY A 129 -11.01 -6.60 -3.48
CA GLY A 129 -10.27 -7.78 -3.93
C GLY A 129 -9.04 -7.50 -4.81
N GLU A 130 -8.92 -6.31 -5.41
CA GLU A 130 -7.79 -5.95 -6.28
C GLU A 130 -6.52 -5.58 -5.50
N MET A 131 -6.65 -5.29 -4.20
CA MET A 131 -5.53 -4.96 -3.31
C MET A 131 -4.93 -6.17 -2.61
N LYS A 132 -5.68 -7.27 -2.51
CA LYS A 132 -5.20 -8.56 -1.98
C LYS A 132 -3.86 -9.03 -2.54
N PRO A 133 -3.60 -9.00 -3.87
CA PRO A 133 -2.31 -9.41 -4.42
C PRO A 133 -1.16 -8.49 -3.98
N VAL A 134 -1.42 -7.18 -3.83
CA VAL A 134 -0.44 -6.22 -3.31
C VAL A 134 -0.09 -6.56 -1.87
N PHE A 135 -1.09 -6.77 -1.01
CA PHE A 135 -0.87 -7.13 0.38
C PHE A 135 -0.12 -8.45 0.54
N LYS A 136 -0.46 -9.47 -0.27
CA LYS A 136 0.27 -10.75 -0.30
C LYS A 136 1.73 -10.57 -0.71
N ALA A 137 2.00 -9.75 -1.73
CA ALA A 137 3.36 -9.48 -2.17
C ALA A 137 4.16 -8.70 -1.12
N MET A 138 3.55 -7.69 -0.47
CA MET A 138 4.16 -6.96 0.65
C MET A 138 4.48 -7.89 1.82
N GLN A 139 3.54 -8.77 2.18
CA GLN A 139 3.74 -9.76 3.23
C GLN A 139 4.87 -10.73 2.87
N ALA A 140 4.93 -11.22 1.63
CA ALA A 140 6.00 -12.10 1.17
C ALA A 140 7.38 -11.41 1.24
N ALA A 141 7.47 -10.15 0.81
CA ALA A 141 8.70 -9.36 0.93
C ALA A 141 9.11 -9.15 2.39
N TYR A 142 8.14 -8.92 3.29
CA TYR A 142 8.41 -8.78 4.72
C TYR A 142 8.84 -10.10 5.37
N VAL A 143 8.22 -11.23 5.02
CA VAL A 143 8.64 -12.56 5.50
C VAL A 143 10.04 -12.90 5.02
N LYS A 144 10.39 -12.58 3.76
CA LYS A 144 11.75 -12.76 3.22
C LYS A 144 12.78 -11.91 3.97
N LEU A 145 12.41 -10.71 4.40
CA LEU A 145 13.26 -9.88 5.26
C LEU A 145 13.48 -10.54 6.63
N LEU A 146 12.42 -11.08 7.25
CA LEU A 146 12.50 -11.78 8.53
C LEU A 146 13.30 -13.09 8.47
N GLN A 147 13.36 -13.73 7.30
CA GLN A 147 14.19 -14.91 7.07
C GLN A 147 15.69 -14.59 6.97
N ASN A 148 16.08 -13.32 6.95
CA ASN A 148 17.48 -12.93 6.98
C ASN A 148 18.06 -13.14 8.39
N PRO A 149 19.09 -13.98 8.58
CA PRO A 149 19.67 -14.25 9.90
C PRO A 149 20.33 -13.03 10.56
N PHE A 150 20.59 -11.95 9.81
CA PHE A 150 21.14 -10.70 10.34
C PHE A 150 20.08 -9.62 10.56
N TYR A 151 18.80 -9.95 10.40
CA TYR A 151 17.70 -9.01 10.62
C TYR A 151 17.06 -9.27 11.98
N ASP A 152 17.26 -8.34 12.91
CA ASP A 152 16.63 -8.39 14.23
C ASP A 152 15.30 -7.60 14.23
N PRO A 153 14.15 -8.27 14.40
CA PRO A 153 12.86 -7.60 14.44
C PRO A 153 12.72 -6.69 15.68
N ASP A 154 13.39 -7.05 16.78
CA ASP A 154 13.29 -6.34 18.06
C ASP A 154 13.96 -4.96 18.03
N GLU A 155 14.98 -4.75 17.18
CA GLU A 155 15.55 -3.41 16.95
C GLU A 155 14.56 -2.44 16.30
N HIS A 156 13.62 -3.00 15.54
CA HIS A 156 12.65 -2.26 14.74
C HIS A 156 11.30 -2.14 15.46
N SER A 157 11.03 -2.96 16.47
CA SER A 157 9.82 -2.88 17.29
C SER A 157 10.17 -3.18 18.75
N PRO A 158 10.90 -2.27 19.43
CA PRO A 158 11.40 -2.55 20.76
C PRO A 158 10.26 -2.79 21.75
N PRO A 159 10.38 -3.75 22.68
CA PRO A 159 9.31 -4.10 23.62
C PRO A 159 8.95 -2.95 24.58
N THR A 160 9.80 -1.92 24.68
CA THR A 160 9.55 -0.67 25.40
C THR A 160 8.53 0.25 24.72
N GLY A 161 8.10 -0.06 23.49
CA GLY A 161 6.99 0.59 22.81
C GLY A 161 7.29 1.94 22.16
N VAL A 162 8.52 2.48 22.29
CA VAL A 162 8.89 3.80 21.75
C VAL A 162 10.13 3.68 20.88
N GLY A 163 10.01 4.12 19.62
CA GLY A 163 11.15 4.39 18.73
C GLY A 163 11.88 3.14 18.25
N GLY A 164 11.32 2.47 17.24
CA GLY A 164 12.03 1.44 16.48
C GLY A 164 12.80 2.01 15.29
N LYS A 165 13.92 1.37 14.92
CA LYS A 165 14.64 1.72 13.68
C LYS A 165 13.76 1.47 12.46
N ARG A 166 13.98 2.25 11.40
CA ARG A 166 13.36 2.00 10.09
C ARG A 166 14.09 0.86 9.39
N ILE A 167 13.37 0.09 8.58
CA ILE A 167 13.96 -0.94 7.73
C ILE A 167 14.85 -0.25 6.69
N THR A 168 16.16 -0.51 6.76
CA THR A 168 17.19 0.03 5.84
C THR A 168 17.62 -0.95 4.76
N SER A 169 17.02 -2.15 4.70
CA SER A 169 17.36 -3.18 3.71
C SER A 169 17.07 -2.70 2.28
N ARG A 170 18.10 -2.71 1.43
CA ARG A 170 18.01 -2.32 0.01
C ARG A 170 17.12 -3.26 -0.78
N MET A 171 17.31 -4.57 -0.59
CA MET A 171 16.51 -5.60 -1.27
C MET A 171 15.02 -5.43 -0.95
N PHE A 172 14.69 -5.13 0.31
CA PHE A 172 13.31 -4.90 0.71
C PHE A 172 12.73 -3.64 0.07
N ALA A 173 13.49 -2.54 0.02
CA ALA A 173 13.06 -1.31 -0.63
C ALA A 173 12.86 -1.49 -2.14
N GLU A 174 13.71 -2.29 -2.80
CA GLU A 174 13.59 -2.64 -4.21
C GLU A 174 12.37 -3.54 -4.48
N ASP A 175 12.13 -4.55 -3.64
CA ASP A 175 10.96 -5.42 -3.72
C ASP A 175 9.67 -4.59 -3.57
N MET A 176 9.60 -3.68 -2.59
CA MET A 176 8.45 -2.76 -2.41
C MET A 176 8.23 -1.82 -3.59
N ARG A 177 9.31 -1.26 -4.14
CA ARG A 177 9.26 -0.43 -5.32
C ARG A 177 8.72 -1.21 -6.53
N ARG A 178 9.22 -2.43 -6.74
CA ARG A 178 8.79 -3.31 -7.83
C ARG A 178 7.30 -3.64 -7.73
N ILE A 179 6.80 -3.93 -6.53
CA ILE A 179 5.37 -4.18 -6.28
C ILE A 179 4.52 -2.97 -6.71
N GLY A 180 4.91 -1.76 -6.28
CA GLY A 180 4.17 -0.54 -6.62
C GLY A 180 4.20 -0.16 -8.11
N GLU A 181 5.32 -0.39 -8.79
CA GLU A 181 5.47 -0.11 -10.22
C GLU A 181 4.79 -1.17 -11.13
N THR A 182 4.77 -2.43 -10.69
CA THR A 182 4.22 -3.55 -11.47
C THR A 182 2.71 -3.66 -11.34
N TRP A 183 2.14 -3.22 -10.22
CA TRP A 183 0.71 -3.38 -9.97
C TRP A 183 -0.15 -2.54 -10.94
N ILE A 184 -1.19 -3.20 -11.45
CA ILE A 184 -2.26 -2.66 -12.29
C ILE A 184 -3.54 -3.34 -11.81
N PRO A 185 -4.70 -2.64 -11.79
CA PRO A 185 -6.00 -3.26 -11.54
C PRO A 185 -6.22 -4.53 -12.36
N GLY A 186 -6.69 -5.59 -11.69
CA GLY A 186 -6.91 -6.90 -12.30
C GLY A 186 -5.68 -7.80 -12.43
N VAL A 187 -4.51 -7.40 -11.92
CA VAL A 187 -3.38 -8.31 -11.71
C VAL A 187 -3.65 -9.15 -10.46
N THR A 188 -3.54 -10.48 -10.58
CA THR A 188 -3.84 -11.43 -9.50
C THR A 188 -2.61 -11.99 -8.78
N SER A 189 -1.40 -11.76 -9.34
CA SER A 189 -0.12 -12.18 -8.77
C SER A 189 0.96 -11.16 -9.15
N LEU A 190 1.82 -10.82 -8.18
CA LEU A 190 2.93 -9.87 -8.30
C LEU A 190 4.23 -10.54 -7.88
#